data_AF-A0A7S0RAJ8-F1
#
_entry.id   AF-A0A7S0RAJ8-F1
#
_cell.length_a   1.000
_cell.length_b   1.000
_cell.length_c   1.000
_cell.angle_alpha   90.00
_cell.angle_beta   90.00
_cell.angle_gamma   90.00
#
_symmetry.space_group_name_H-M   'P 1'
#
loop_
_entity.id
_entity.type
_entity.pdbx_description
1 polymer ?
#
loop_
_entity_poly.entity_id
_entity_poly.type
_entity_poly.pdbx_seq_one_letter_code
_entity_poly.pdbx_strand_id
1 'polypeptide(L)'
;MVAGGREEAVAKVLREMDTPNVVAQHYLARPLLVHGYKFDMRIYVLVLSCDPLRVFIFHEGLARICTEKYSKPKPDNLAVAYMHLTNYAVNKHNEHFVANQSAEGSEGGDASKWTLAQLAAHMTEQGHDWEAIWGRIQQLVIKSLCSVQPVLRNNYRSVLPPDNDGFSCFEILGYDIMLDRDLRPWLIEVNHSPSFNIDSPLDLAIKEQLITDTIELARIDPKLIARAKKAEKRAAAGRLLEPLQKKKAPGAEGG
;
A
#
# COMPACT_ATOMS: atom_id res chain seq x y z
N MET A 1 -9.98 -35.26 0.06
CA MET A 1 -11.34 -35.11 -0.52
C MET A 1 -12.30 -34.73 0.59
N VAL A 2 -12.51 -33.43 0.83
CA VAL A 2 -13.72 -32.92 1.51
C VAL A 2 -14.46 -32.16 0.43
N ALA A 3 -15.18 -32.92 -0.39
CA ALA A 3 -15.77 -32.47 -1.65
C ALA A 3 -17.20 -31.95 -1.43
N GLY A 4 -17.55 -30.84 -2.09
CA GLY A 4 -18.94 -30.44 -2.37
C GLY A 4 -19.53 -29.34 -1.48
N GLY A 5 -19.63 -29.56 -0.17
CA GLY A 5 -20.56 -28.76 0.67
C GLY A 5 -20.22 -27.28 0.88
N ARG A 6 -18.93 -26.89 0.89
CA ARG A 6 -18.54 -25.47 1.09
C ARG A 6 -18.57 -24.65 -0.19
N GLU A 7 -18.17 -25.24 -1.31
CA GLU A 7 -18.12 -24.54 -2.60
C GLU A 7 -19.53 -24.28 -3.14
N GLU A 8 -20.45 -25.24 -3.00
CA GLU A 8 -21.86 -25.03 -3.38
C GLU A 8 -22.55 -23.96 -2.54
N ALA A 9 -22.27 -23.92 -1.23
CA ALA A 9 -22.81 -22.89 -0.35
C ALA A 9 -22.30 -21.49 -0.73
N VAL A 10 -21.00 -21.36 -1.02
CA VAL A 10 -20.42 -20.10 -1.50
C VAL A 10 -21.00 -19.72 -2.87
N ALA A 11 -21.10 -20.67 -3.80
CA ALA A 11 -21.67 -20.42 -5.13
C ALA A 11 -23.16 -20.05 -5.08
N LYS A 12 -23.90 -20.52 -4.08
CA LYS A 12 -25.29 -20.10 -3.84
C LYS A 12 -25.34 -18.65 -3.36
N VAL A 13 -24.56 -18.30 -2.33
CA VAL A 13 -24.49 -16.92 -1.81
C VAL A 13 -24.06 -15.95 -2.91
N LEU A 14 -23.02 -16.29 -3.69
CA LEU A 14 -22.55 -15.46 -4.79
C LEU A 14 -23.60 -15.24 -5.89
N ARG A 15 -24.49 -16.21 -6.13
CA ARG A 15 -25.61 -16.07 -7.08
C ARG A 15 -26.74 -15.21 -6.54
N GLU A 16 -26.90 -15.14 -5.23
CA GLU A 16 -27.92 -14.33 -4.55
C GLU A 16 -27.47 -12.88 -4.31
N MET A 17 -26.17 -12.59 -4.46
CA MET A 17 -25.63 -11.22 -4.37
C MET A 17 -25.94 -10.44 -5.65
N ASP A 18 -26.56 -9.27 -5.49
CA ASP A 18 -26.90 -8.35 -6.58
C ASP A 18 -25.68 -7.52 -7.07
N THR A 19 -24.51 -7.76 -6.47
CA THR A 19 -23.27 -7.03 -6.77
C THR A 19 -22.40 -7.82 -7.76
N PRO A 20 -22.17 -7.33 -8.98
CA PRO A 20 -21.26 -7.97 -9.93
C PRO A 20 -19.79 -7.80 -9.50
N ASN A 21 -18.91 -8.70 -9.97
CA ASN A 21 -17.45 -8.63 -9.79
C ASN A 21 -16.98 -8.65 -8.32
N VAL A 22 -17.38 -9.67 -7.58
CA VAL A 22 -16.98 -9.86 -6.18
C VAL A 22 -15.88 -10.91 -6.02
N VAL A 23 -15.12 -10.79 -4.95
CA VAL A 23 -14.14 -11.81 -4.52
C VAL A 23 -14.68 -12.48 -3.26
N ALA A 24 -14.87 -13.80 -3.31
CA ALA A 24 -15.11 -14.61 -2.13
C ALA A 24 -13.77 -15.02 -1.52
N GLN A 25 -13.51 -14.61 -0.28
CA GLN A 25 -12.29 -14.92 0.45
C GLN A 25 -12.60 -15.67 1.75
N HIS A 26 -11.77 -16.66 2.09
CA HIS A 26 -11.86 -17.32 3.38
C HIS A 26 -11.57 -16.33 4.51
N TYR A 27 -12.53 -16.18 5.43
CA TYR A 27 -12.38 -15.28 6.58
C TYR A 27 -11.36 -15.80 7.59
N LEU A 28 -10.45 -14.91 8.03
CA LEU A 28 -9.49 -15.21 9.09
C LEU A 28 -10.18 -15.25 10.46
N ALA A 29 -10.72 -16.40 10.84
CA ALA A 29 -11.55 -16.56 12.03
C ALA A 29 -10.78 -16.57 13.37
N ARG A 30 -9.46 -16.74 13.34
CA ARG A 30 -8.59 -16.74 14.53
C ARG A 30 -7.47 -15.70 14.35
N PRO A 31 -7.80 -14.40 14.25
CA PRO A 31 -6.79 -13.35 14.16
C PRO A 31 -6.04 -13.26 15.49
N LEU A 32 -4.83 -12.71 15.44
CA LEU A 32 -4.20 -12.17 16.63
C LEU A 32 -5.01 -10.95 17.12
N LEU A 33 -5.04 -10.74 18.43
CA LEU A 33 -5.83 -9.67 19.05
C LEU A 33 -4.92 -8.77 19.89
N VAL A 34 -5.20 -7.48 19.87
CA VAL A 34 -4.63 -6.48 20.77
C VAL A 34 -5.71 -6.10 21.78
N HIS A 35 -5.48 -6.35 23.08
CA HIS A 35 -6.46 -6.12 24.15
C HIS A 35 -7.87 -6.71 23.90
N GLY A 36 -7.94 -7.80 23.11
CA GLY A 36 -9.20 -8.45 22.72
C GLY A 36 -9.86 -7.88 21.47
N TYR A 37 -9.26 -6.89 20.81
CA TYR A 37 -9.74 -6.30 19.56
C TYR A 37 -8.99 -6.87 18.36
N LYS A 38 -9.71 -7.04 17.25
CA LYS A 38 -9.12 -7.40 15.96
C LYS A 38 -8.37 -6.19 15.40
N PHE A 39 -7.27 -6.42 14.70
CA PHE A 39 -6.52 -5.37 14.05
C PHE A 39 -5.94 -5.84 12.71
N ASP A 40 -5.57 -4.87 11.88
CA ASP A 40 -4.67 -5.09 10.75
C ASP A 40 -3.53 -4.06 10.76
N MET A 41 -2.55 -4.28 9.89
CA MET A 41 -1.43 -3.39 9.67
C MET A 41 -1.50 -2.83 8.24
N ARG A 42 -1.51 -1.51 8.13
CA ARG A 42 -1.18 -0.75 6.93
C ARG A 42 0.33 -0.53 6.88
N ILE A 43 1.00 -1.19 5.94
CA ILE A 43 2.43 -1.08 5.70
C ILE A 43 2.66 -0.34 4.38
N TYR A 44 3.52 0.67 4.39
CA TYR A 44 3.84 1.42 3.18
C TYR A 44 5.07 0.82 2.49
N VAL A 45 4.94 0.57 1.19
CA VAL A 45 5.98 -0.06 0.37
C VAL A 45 6.23 0.82 -0.85
N LEU A 46 7.43 1.35 -0.99
CA LEU A 46 7.86 2.09 -2.18
C LEU A 46 8.46 1.12 -3.19
N VAL A 47 7.84 1.03 -4.36
CA VAL A 47 8.45 0.42 -5.55
C VAL A 47 9.11 1.53 -6.35
N LEU A 48 10.44 1.61 -6.28
CA LEU A 48 11.22 2.67 -6.92
C LEU A 48 11.61 2.32 -8.37
N SER A 49 11.67 1.02 -8.68
CA SER A 49 11.89 0.52 -10.04
C SER A 49 11.35 -0.90 -10.14
N CYS A 50 10.87 -1.29 -11.32
CA CYS A 50 10.49 -2.66 -11.63
C CYS A 50 11.55 -3.41 -12.47
N ASP A 51 12.58 -2.73 -12.98
CA ASP A 51 13.62 -3.30 -13.84
C ASP A 51 14.91 -2.45 -13.78
N PRO A 52 15.85 -2.77 -12.87
CA PRO A 52 15.80 -3.86 -11.89
C PRO A 52 14.80 -3.56 -10.76
N LEU A 53 14.14 -4.60 -10.24
CA LEU A 53 13.20 -4.44 -9.12
C LEU A 53 13.91 -3.83 -7.90
N ARG A 54 13.46 -2.64 -7.47
CA ARG A 54 13.93 -1.96 -6.26
C ARG A 54 12.75 -1.59 -5.38
N VAL A 55 12.75 -2.13 -4.16
CA VAL A 55 11.64 -2.04 -3.22
C VAL A 55 12.17 -1.59 -1.87
N PHE A 56 11.46 -0.67 -1.25
CA PHE A 56 11.72 -0.20 0.11
C PHE A 56 10.44 -0.39 0.93
N ILE A 57 10.56 -0.93 2.13
CA ILE A 57 9.46 -1.07 3.07
C ILE A 57 9.68 -0.01 4.13
N PHE A 58 8.69 0.88 4.32
CA PHE A 58 8.79 1.92 5.33
C PHE A 58 8.78 1.29 6.72
N HIS A 59 9.67 1.75 7.60
CA HIS A 59 9.81 1.20 8.95
C HIS A 59 8.57 1.44 9.81
N GLU A 60 7.83 2.51 9.51
CA GLU A 60 6.59 2.85 10.18
C GLU A 60 5.34 2.53 9.34
N GLY A 61 4.21 2.54 10.02
CA GLY A 61 2.91 2.22 9.44
C GLY A 61 1.79 2.42 10.44
N LEU A 62 0.58 1.96 10.08
CA LEU A 62 -0.59 2.12 10.95
C LEU A 62 -1.14 0.75 11.32
N ALA A 63 -1.17 0.43 12.61
CA ALA A 63 -2.01 -0.64 13.12
C ALA A 63 -3.42 -0.08 13.38
N ARG A 64 -4.42 -0.62 12.68
CA ARG A 64 -5.82 -0.20 12.76
C ARG A 64 -6.59 -1.19 13.60
N ILE A 65 -7.01 -0.75 14.79
CA ILE A 65 -7.64 -1.60 15.80
C ILE A 65 -9.15 -1.37 15.75
N CYS A 66 -9.92 -2.45 15.71
CA CYS A 66 -11.38 -2.43 15.80
C CYS A 66 -11.85 -1.79 17.11
N THR A 67 -13.05 -1.22 17.12
CA THR A 67 -13.63 -0.58 18.32
C THR A 67 -14.52 -1.51 19.14
N GLU A 68 -14.77 -2.74 18.66
CA GLU A 68 -15.54 -3.77 19.37
C GLU A 68 -14.70 -5.01 19.63
N LYS A 69 -14.86 -5.61 20.82
CA LYS A 69 -14.12 -6.83 21.19
C LYS A 69 -14.45 -7.97 20.24
N TYR A 70 -13.40 -8.65 19.78
CA TYR A 70 -13.55 -9.71 18.81
C TYR A 70 -14.22 -10.95 19.41
N SER A 71 -15.24 -11.44 18.71
CA SER A 71 -15.79 -12.78 18.88
C SER A 71 -15.71 -13.52 17.55
N LYS A 72 -15.57 -14.84 17.59
CA LYS A 72 -15.55 -15.65 16.37
C LYS A 72 -16.86 -15.46 15.60
N PRO A 73 -16.85 -15.40 14.26
CA PRO A 73 -18.06 -15.27 13.47
C PRO A 73 -19.10 -16.33 13.80
N LYS A 74 -20.33 -15.87 14.03
CA LYS A 74 -21.56 -16.61 14.32
C LYS A 74 -22.71 -15.90 13.61
N PRO A 75 -23.83 -16.59 13.30
CA PRO A 75 -24.94 -15.98 12.56
C PRO A 75 -25.48 -14.68 13.18
N ASP A 76 -25.37 -14.51 14.49
CA ASP A 76 -25.86 -13.37 15.26
C ASP A 76 -24.88 -12.17 15.31
N ASN A 77 -23.60 -12.34 14.97
CA ASN A 77 -22.59 -11.28 15.04
C ASN A 77 -22.01 -10.84 13.69
N LEU A 78 -22.35 -11.52 12.58
CA LEU A 78 -21.85 -11.18 11.25
C LEU A 78 -22.19 -9.74 10.80
N ALA A 79 -23.28 -9.16 11.32
CA ALA A 79 -23.69 -7.79 11.04
C ALA A 79 -22.91 -6.73 11.85
N VAL A 80 -22.14 -7.14 12.87
CA VAL A 80 -21.38 -6.22 13.74
C VAL A 80 -20.09 -5.80 13.05
N ALA A 81 -20.21 -4.86 12.11
CA ALA A 81 -19.10 -4.42 11.27
C ALA A 81 -17.88 -3.94 12.07
N TYR A 82 -18.08 -3.20 13.15
CA TYR A 82 -17.01 -2.66 14.01
C TYR A 82 -16.15 -3.72 14.72
N MET A 83 -16.60 -4.99 14.75
CA MET A 83 -15.85 -6.11 15.31
C MET A 83 -15.00 -6.83 14.25
N HIS A 84 -15.50 -6.87 13.02
CA HIS A 84 -14.98 -7.73 11.96
C HIS A 84 -14.21 -6.95 10.88
N LEU A 85 -14.51 -5.67 10.70
CA LEU A 85 -13.88 -4.78 9.74
C LEU A 85 -12.98 -3.78 10.48
N THR A 86 -11.71 -3.80 10.15
CA THR A 86 -10.64 -2.98 10.74
C THR A 86 -10.49 -1.63 10.03
N ASN A 87 -11.21 -1.40 8.92
CA ASN A 87 -11.13 -0.18 8.15
C ASN A 87 -11.45 1.04 9.02
N TYR A 88 -10.56 2.04 8.99
CA TYR A 88 -10.72 3.30 9.70
C TYR A 88 -12.03 4.02 9.32
N ALA A 89 -12.41 4.01 8.04
CA ALA A 89 -13.64 4.64 7.56
C ALA A 89 -14.91 4.07 8.20
N VAL A 90 -14.87 2.81 8.65
CA VAL A 90 -15.96 2.19 9.41
C VAL A 90 -15.84 2.63 10.87
N ASN A 91 -14.74 2.25 11.53
CA ASN A 91 -14.57 2.40 12.98
C ASN A 91 -14.58 3.84 13.50
N LYS A 92 -14.19 4.85 12.69
CA LYS A 92 -14.20 6.26 13.11
C LYS A 92 -15.57 6.80 13.50
N HIS A 93 -16.65 6.14 13.09
CA HIS A 93 -18.03 6.53 13.41
C HIS A 93 -18.60 5.78 14.62
N ASN A 94 -17.85 4.85 15.24
CA ASN A 94 -18.29 4.18 16.46
C ASN A 94 -18.03 5.09 17.67
N GLU A 95 -18.96 5.12 18.62
CA GLU A 95 -18.85 5.88 19.88
C GLU A 95 -17.66 5.43 20.74
N HIS A 96 -17.20 4.19 20.59
CA HIS A 96 -16.04 3.61 21.25
C HIS A 96 -14.70 3.91 20.55
N PHE A 97 -14.70 4.71 19.47
CA PHE A 97 -13.46 5.10 18.81
C PHE A 97 -12.63 6.05 19.68
N VAL A 98 -11.39 5.66 19.97
CA VAL A 98 -10.45 6.48 20.73
C VAL A 98 -9.35 6.97 19.78
N ALA A 99 -9.37 8.28 19.50
CA ALA A 99 -8.36 8.91 18.67
C ALA A 99 -7.02 9.01 19.41
N ASN A 100 -5.92 8.60 18.75
CA ASN A 100 -4.59 8.87 19.26
C ASN A 100 -4.24 10.35 19.03
N GLN A 101 -4.08 11.09 20.12
CA GLN A 101 -3.73 12.52 20.08
C GLN A 101 -2.22 12.78 20.15
N SER A 102 -1.41 11.76 20.46
CA SER A 102 0.04 11.88 20.53
C SER A 102 0.68 11.63 19.16
N ALA A 103 1.58 12.52 18.76
CA ALA A 103 2.42 12.32 17.57
C ALA A 103 3.47 11.21 17.77
N GLU A 104 3.87 10.95 19.02
CA GLU A 104 4.94 10.02 19.39
C GLU A 104 4.40 8.64 19.82
N GLY A 105 3.07 8.46 19.91
CA GLY A 105 2.46 7.19 20.33
C GLY A 105 2.68 6.84 21.82
N SER A 106 3.22 7.76 22.62
CA SER A 106 3.52 7.55 24.04
C SER A 106 2.27 7.50 24.93
N GLU A 107 1.15 8.08 24.50
CA GLU A 107 -0.11 8.14 25.24
C GLU A 107 -1.26 7.62 24.37
N GLY A 108 -1.54 6.31 24.42
CA GLY A 108 -2.54 5.73 23.52
C GLY A 108 -2.83 4.25 23.67
N GLY A 109 -2.63 3.65 24.86
CA GLY A 109 -2.87 2.22 25.08
C GLY A 109 -4.29 1.75 24.74
N ASP A 110 -5.28 2.65 24.79
CA ASP A 110 -6.67 2.37 24.39
C ASP A 110 -7.03 2.93 23.00
N ALA A 111 -6.09 3.56 22.29
CA ALA A 111 -6.35 4.19 21.00
C ALA A 111 -6.65 3.15 19.91
N SER A 112 -7.60 3.46 19.03
CA SER A 112 -7.98 2.58 17.92
C SER A 112 -7.02 2.65 16.71
N LYS A 113 -5.93 3.42 16.84
CA LYS A 113 -4.88 3.57 15.83
C LYS A 113 -3.52 3.69 16.51
N TRP A 114 -2.62 2.78 16.18
CA TRP A 114 -1.25 2.73 16.71
C TRP A 114 -0.22 2.87 15.58
N THR A 115 0.98 3.35 15.92
CA THR A 115 2.17 3.20 15.08
C THR A 115 2.61 1.73 15.04
N LEU A 116 3.47 1.37 14.08
CA LEU A 116 4.05 0.03 14.08
C LEU A 116 5.05 -0.15 15.21
N ALA A 117 5.77 0.90 15.64
CA ALA A 117 6.61 0.83 16.83
C ALA A 117 5.82 0.53 18.11
N GLN A 118 4.65 1.13 18.29
CA GLN A 118 3.76 0.82 19.43
C GLN A 118 3.31 -0.65 19.39
N LEU A 119 2.90 -1.14 18.21
CA LEU A 119 2.54 -2.54 18.03
C LEU A 119 3.74 -3.46 18.31
N ALA A 120 4.93 -3.12 17.83
CA ALA A 120 6.15 -3.89 18.05
C ALA A 120 6.50 -4.01 19.54
N ALA A 121 6.40 -2.89 20.28
CA ALA A 121 6.60 -2.85 21.72
C ALA A 121 5.59 -3.76 22.44
N HIS A 122 4.29 -3.60 22.14
CA HIS A 122 3.24 -4.44 22.70
C HIS A 122 3.47 -5.94 22.43
N MET A 123 3.84 -6.30 21.21
CA MET A 123 4.11 -7.69 20.82
C MET A 123 5.31 -8.27 21.57
N THR A 124 6.36 -7.47 21.75
CA THR A 124 7.55 -7.86 22.51
C THR A 124 7.23 -8.06 23.99
N GLU A 125 6.41 -7.18 24.58
CA GLU A 125 5.92 -7.30 25.96
C GLU A 125 5.07 -8.57 26.17
N GLN A 126 4.32 -9.00 25.16
CA GLN A 126 3.58 -10.28 25.17
C GLN A 126 4.48 -11.51 24.94
N GLY A 127 5.80 -11.32 24.80
CA GLY A 127 6.77 -12.39 24.60
C GLY A 127 6.84 -12.91 23.15
N HIS A 128 6.35 -12.14 22.18
CA HIS A 128 6.48 -12.49 20.77
C HIS A 128 7.78 -11.93 20.16
N ASP A 129 8.39 -12.71 19.28
CA ASP A 129 9.56 -12.29 18.50
C ASP A 129 9.11 -11.40 17.33
N TRP A 130 9.11 -10.08 17.55
CA TRP A 130 8.70 -9.10 16.54
C TRP A 130 9.61 -9.13 15.31
N GLU A 131 10.93 -9.30 15.47
CA GLU A 131 11.87 -9.36 14.34
C GLU A 131 11.57 -10.55 13.42
N ALA A 132 11.27 -11.72 14.00
CA ALA A 132 10.84 -12.87 13.21
C ALA A 132 9.50 -12.65 12.50
N ILE A 133 8.55 -11.95 13.13
CA ILE A 133 7.26 -11.59 12.51
C ILE A 133 7.50 -10.62 11.34
N TRP A 134 8.28 -9.57 11.58
CA TRP A 134 8.61 -8.55 10.60
C TRP A 134 9.35 -9.14 9.40
N GLY A 135 10.31 -10.04 9.63
CA GLY A 135 10.98 -10.79 8.56
C GLY A 135 10.01 -11.60 7.70
N ARG A 136 8.98 -12.23 8.28
CA ARG A 136 7.93 -12.92 7.52
C ARG A 136 7.06 -11.96 6.71
N ILE A 137 6.77 -10.77 7.24
CA ILE A 137 6.05 -9.71 6.55
C ILE A 137 6.86 -9.21 5.33
N GLN A 138 8.15 -8.93 5.51
CA GLN A 138 9.04 -8.53 4.42
C GLN A 138 9.08 -9.57 3.30
N GLN A 139 9.21 -10.86 3.66
CA GLN A 139 9.15 -11.96 2.70
C GLN A 139 7.81 -12.03 1.95
N LEU A 140 6.70 -11.77 2.63
CA LEU A 140 5.37 -11.73 2.01
C LEU A 140 5.28 -10.59 0.98
N VAL A 141 5.74 -9.38 1.32
CA VAL A 141 5.77 -8.22 0.40
C VAL A 141 6.62 -8.52 -0.82
N ILE A 142 7.85 -9.00 -0.62
CA ILE A 142 8.77 -9.31 -1.72
C ILE A 142 8.17 -10.37 -2.65
N LYS A 143 7.62 -11.47 -2.12
CA LYS A 143 7.00 -12.53 -2.93
C LYS A 143 5.80 -12.04 -3.71
N SER A 144 4.98 -11.18 -3.11
CA SER A 144 3.85 -10.52 -3.77
C SER A 144 4.32 -9.71 -4.97
N LEU A 145 5.34 -8.86 -4.81
CA LEU A 145 5.87 -8.04 -5.91
C LEU A 145 6.57 -8.89 -6.98
N CYS A 146 7.34 -9.91 -6.60
CA CYS A 146 7.97 -10.83 -7.55
C CYS A 146 6.95 -11.54 -8.44
N SER A 147 5.74 -11.84 -7.92
CA SER A 147 4.69 -12.49 -8.72
C SER A 147 4.17 -11.64 -9.87
N VAL A 148 4.22 -10.31 -9.75
CA VAL A 148 3.73 -9.35 -10.76
C VAL A 148 4.85 -8.67 -11.55
N GLN A 149 6.10 -8.73 -11.06
CA GLN A 149 7.26 -8.05 -11.64
C GLN A 149 7.46 -8.34 -13.15
N PRO A 150 7.30 -9.57 -13.68
CA PRO A 150 7.47 -9.82 -15.10
C PRO A 150 6.48 -9.05 -15.97
N VAL A 151 5.22 -8.95 -15.51
CA VAL A 151 4.16 -8.21 -16.20
C VAL A 151 4.44 -6.71 -16.15
N LEU A 152 4.82 -6.20 -14.97
CA LEU A 152 5.19 -4.79 -14.79
C LEU A 152 6.36 -4.41 -15.68
N ARG A 153 7.42 -5.23 -15.72
CA ARG A 153 8.59 -5.00 -16.56
C ARG A 153 8.24 -4.99 -18.04
N ASN A 154 7.39 -5.91 -18.49
CA ASN A 154 6.95 -5.94 -19.90
C ASN A 154 6.21 -4.64 -20.27
N ASN A 155 5.27 -4.21 -19.42
CA ASN A 155 4.52 -2.98 -19.63
C ASN A 155 5.44 -1.75 -19.61
N TYR A 156 6.35 -1.67 -18.64
CA TYR A 156 7.34 -0.59 -18.51
C TYR A 156 8.19 -0.44 -19.77
N ARG A 157 8.76 -1.54 -20.28
CA ARG A 157 9.59 -1.56 -21.49
C ARG A 157 8.81 -1.32 -22.79
N SER A 158 7.50 -1.57 -22.79
CA SER A 158 6.66 -1.31 -23.97
C SER A 158 6.35 0.18 -24.17
N VAL A 159 6.43 0.98 -23.09
CA VAL A 159 6.10 2.41 -23.10
C VAL A 159 7.36 3.27 -23.07
N LEU A 160 8.40 2.84 -22.37
CA LEU A 160 9.60 3.65 -22.15
C LEU A 160 10.74 3.28 -23.11
N PRO A 161 11.64 4.25 -23.40
CA PRO A 161 12.77 4.02 -24.31
C PRO A 161 13.70 2.87 -23.84
N PRO A 162 14.37 2.16 -24.77
CA PRO A 162 15.29 1.09 -24.42
C PRO A 162 16.50 1.51 -23.56
N ASP A 163 16.89 2.79 -23.63
CA ASP A 163 17.98 3.41 -22.87
C ASP A 163 17.54 3.99 -21.52
N ASN A 164 16.29 3.75 -21.12
CA ASN A 164 15.77 4.15 -19.82
C ASN A 164 16.54 3.49 -18.67
N ASP A 165 16.86 4.26 -17.64
CA ASP A 165 17.65 3.80 -16.48
C ASP A 165 16.86 2.95 -15.46
N GLY A 166 15.55 2.79 -15.68
CA GLY A 166 14.65 2.01 -14.83
C GLY A 166 13.94 2.82 -13.74
N PHE A 167 14.18 4.13 -13.63
CA PHE A 167 13.72 4.97 -12.50
C PHE A 167 12.71 6.05 -12.91
N SER A 168 12.01 5.86 -14.03
CA SER A 168 11.04 6.85 -14.53
C SER A 168 9.66 6.74 -13.90
N CYS A 169 9.39 5.65 -13.17
CA CYS A 169 8.15 5.47 -12.42
C CYS A 169 8.48 4.98 -11.01
N PHE A 170 7.75 5.49 -10.03
CA PHE A 170 7.74 4.95 -8.68
C PHE A 170 6.30 4.92 -8.17
N GLU A 171 6.03 4.06 -7.20
CA GLU A 171 4.69 3.94 -6.60
C GLU A 171 4.80 3.62 -5.11
N ILE A 172 4.01 4.33 -4.29
CA ILE A 172 3.83 4.02 -2.88
C ILE A 172 2.58 3.14 -2.76
N LEU A 173 2.78 1.89 -2.37
CA LEU A 173 1.73 0.91 -2.16
C LEU A 173 1.37 0.82 -0.67
N GLY A 174 0.08 0.68 -0.37
CA GLY A 174 -0.41 0.36 0.96
C GLY A 174 -0.75 -1.12 1.07
N TYR A 175 0.10 -1.89 1.75
CA TYR A 175 -0.14 -3.30 2.05
C TYR A 175 -1.00 -3.43 3.31
N ASP A 176 -2.12 -4.14 3.20
CA ASP A 176 -2.99 -4.46 4.34
C ASP A 176 -2.73 -5.91 4.75
N ILE A 177 -2.13 -6.09 5.92
CA ILE A 177 -1.67 -7.39 6.42
C ILE A 177 -2.30 -7.65 7.78
N MET A 178 -2.83 -8.86 7.97
CA MET A 178 -3.29 -9.35 9.27
C MET A 178 -2.39 -10.46 9.79
N LEU A 179 -2.27 -10.55 11.11
CA LEU A 179 -1.65 -11.69 11.79
C LEU A 179 -2.73 -12.64 12.28
N ASP A 180 -2.51 -13.94 12.11
CA ASP A 180 -3.31 -14.95 12.80
C ASP A 180 -2.78 -15.24 14.21
N ARG A 181 -3.52 -16.03 14.98
CA ARG A 181 -3.14 -16.42 16.35
C ARG A 181 -1.79 -17.15 16.42
N ASP A 182 -1.35 -17.76 15.32
CA ASP A 182 -0.09 -18.48 15.23
C ASP A 182 1.05 -17.55 14.72
N LEU A 183 0.82 -16.22 14.73
CA LEU A 183 1.76 -15.17 14.33
C LEU A 183 2.18 -15.24 12.85
N ARG A 184 1.34 -15.86 12.01
CA ARG A 184 1.56 -15.90 10.56
C ARG A 184 0.93 -14.67 9.90
N PRO A 185 1.67 -13.95 9.05
CA PRO A 185 1.12 -12.84 8.28
C PRO A 185 0.31 -13.33 7.06
N TRP A 186 -0.81 -12.67 6.84
CA TRP A 186 -1.75 -12.87 5.74
C TRP A 186 -1.94 -11.57 4.98
N LEU A 187 -1.65 -11.59 3.68
CA LEU A 187 -1.94 -10.46 2.78
C LEU A 187 -3.44 -10.41 2.52
N ILE A 188 -4.05 -9.26 2.79
CA ILE A 188 -5.49 -9.04 2.57
C ILE A 188 -5.70 -8.32 1.25
N GLU A 189 -5.04 -7.17 1.08
CA GLU A 189 -5.08 -6.37 -0.14
C GLU A 189 -3.82 -5.53 -0.31
N VAL A 190 -3.61 -5.05 -1.54
CA VAL A 190 -2.57 -4.07 -1.89
C VAL A 190 -3.26 -2.88 -2.53
N ASN A 191 -3.14 -1.72 -1.89
CA ASN A 191 -3.73 -0.47 -2.34
C ASN A 191 -2.71 0.32 -3.17
N HIS A 192 -3.03 0.58 -4.44
CA HIS A 192 -2.21 1.43 -5.34
C HIS A 192 -2.32 2.93 -5.00
N SER A 193 -3.40 3.33 -4.31
CA SER A 193 -3.62 4.71 -3.85
C SER A 193 -3.98 4.70 -2.36
N PRO A 194 -3.02 4.42 -1.46
CA PRO A 194 -3.28 4.48 -0.03
C PRO A 194 -3.72 5.90 0.38
N SER A 195 -4.64 5.99 1.35
CA SER A 195 -5.11 7.30 1.82
C SER A 195 -4.02 8.07 2.56
N PHE A 196 -3.72 9.27 2.07
CA PHE A 196 -2.83 10.25 2.72
C PHE A 196 -3.58 11.31 3.55
N ASN A 197 -4.86 11.09 3.86
CA ASN A 197 -5.61 12.00 4.73
C ASN A 197 -4.98 12.09 6.13
N ILE A 198 -5.00 13.26 6.73
CA ILE A 198 -4.36 13.54 8.02
C ILE A 198 -5.46 13.89 9.01
N ASP A 199 -6.02 12.86 9.63
CA ASP A 199 -7.13 13.00 10.59
C ASP A 199 -6.63 13.06 12.05
N SER A 200 -5.34 12.74 12.29
CA SER A 200 -4.70 12.86 13.61
C SER A 200 -3.22 13.28 13.51
N PRO A 201 -2.61 13.77 14.61
CA PRO A 201 -1.17 14.07 14.67
C PRO A 201 -0.28 12.87 14.32
N LEU A 202 -0.71 11.66 14.70
CA LEU A 202 -0.03 10.42 14.33
C LEU A 202 -0.02 10.18 12.82
N ASP A 203 -1.14 10.44 12.12
CA ASP A 203 -1.18 10.33 10.66
C ASP A 203 -0.20 11.31 10.01
N LEU A 204 -0.12 12.55 10.52
CA LEU A 204 0.81 13.57 10.02
C LEU A 204 2.25 13.10 10.14
N ALA A 205 2.67 12.71 11.35
CA ALA A 205 4.05 12.31 11.64
C ALA A 205 4.52 11.16 10.72
N ILE A 206 3.69 10.14 10.54
CA ILE A 206 4.04 8.98 9.69
C ILE A 206 4.04 9.35 8.21
N LYS A 207 2.99 10.04 7.74
CA LYS A 207 2.80 10.29 6.30
C LYS A 207 3.72 11.38 5.79
N GLU A 208 4.00 12.41 6.58
CA GLU A 208 4.97 13.45 6.23
C GLU A 208 6.36 12.85 6.05
N GLN A 209 6.81 12.02 6.99
CA GLN A 209 8.11 11.35 6.88
C GLN A 209 8.16 10.40 5.67
N LEU A 210 7.11 9.59 5.47
CA LEU A 210 7.01 8.69 4.32
C LEU A 210 7.14 9.43 2.98
N ILE A 211 6.43 10.56 2.82
CA ILE A 211 6.48 11.35 1.59
C ILE A 211 7.84 12.02 1.42
N THR A 212 8.41 12.56 2.50
CA THR A 212 9.74 13.19 2.50
C THR A 212 10.81 12.19 2.05
N ASP A 213 10.87 11.03 2.70
CA ASP A 213 11.82 9.96 2.36
C ASP A 213 11.61 9.45 0.93
N THR A 214 10.35 9.37 0.47
CA THR A 214 10.06 8.96 -0.91
C THR A 214 10.60 9.96 -1.93
N ILE A 215 10.41 11.27 -1.70
CA ILE A 215 10.92 12.34 -2.58
C ILE A 215 12.45 12.28 -2.66
N GLU A 216 13.11 12.05 -1.53
CA GLU A 216 14.57 11.92 -1.45
C GLU A 216 15.07 10.68 -2.19
N LEU A 217 14.46 9.50 -1.93
CA LEU A 217 14.82 8.24 -2.59
C LEU A 217 14.54 8.25 -4.09
N ALA A 218 13.43 8.86 -4.51
CA ALA A 218 13.09 9.07 -5.91
C ALA A 218 13.93 10.16 -6.59
N ARG A 219 14.80 10.86 -5.84
CA ARG A 219 15.70 11.91 -6.33
C ARG A 219 14.96 13.00 -7.11
N ILE A 220 13.78 13.37 -6.63
CA ILE A 220 12.95 14.41 -7.24
C ILE A 220 13.57 15.78 -6.90
N ASP A 221 14.58 16.19 -7.66
CA ASP A 221 15.22 17.50 -7.51
C ASP A 221 14.52 18.55 -8.40
N PRO A 222 13.98 19.64 -7.82
CA PRO A 222 13.41 20.76 -8.59
C PRO A 222 14.33 21.30 -9.68
N LYS A 223 15.66 21.28 -9.48
CA LYS A 223 16.65 21.71 -10.48
C LYS A 223 16.73 20.73 -11.65
N LEU A 224 16.66 19.42 -11.39
CA LEU A 224 16.60 18.40 -12.44
C LEU A 224 15.32 18.55 -13.25
N ILE A 225 14.17 18.76 -12.59
CA ILE A 225 12.89 18.99 -13.27
C ILE A 225 12.95 20.26 -14.14
N ALA A 226 13.48 21.37 -13.60
CA ALA A 226 13.61 22.62 -14.35
C ALA A 226 14.53 22.46 -15.57
N ARG A 227 15.65 21.73 -15.42
CA ARG A 227 16.58 21.43 -16.51
C ARG A 227 15.92 20.56 -17.58
N ALA A 228 15.18 19.52 -17.18
CA ALA A 228 14.43 18.65 -18.08
C ALA A 228 13.37 19.42 -18.88
N LYS A 229 12.54 20.23 -18.20
CA LYS A 229 11.53 21.11 -18.85
C LYS A 229 12.16 22.08 -19.84
N LYS A 230 13.32 22.65 -19.53
CA LYS A 230 14.04 23.57 -20.44
C LYS A 230 14.58 22.82 -21.67
N ALA A 231 15.13 21.62 -21.48
CA ALA A 231 15.60 20.77 -22.57
C ALA A 231 14.46 20.35 -23.51
N GLU A 232 13.32 19.96 -22.94
CA GLU A 232 12.13 19.58 -23.69
C GLU A 232 11.56 20.76 -24.51
N LYS A 233 11.44 21.96 -23.91
CA LYS A 233 11.08 23.18 -24.65
C LYS A 233 12.02 23.47 -25.81
N ARG A 234 13.34 23.30 -25.61
CA ARG A 234 14.34 23.53 -26.65
C ARG A 234 14.23 22.50 -27.78
N ALA A 235 14.00 21.24 -27.44
CA ALA A 235 13.79 20.17 -28.41
C ALA A 235 12.50 20.38 -29.22
N ALA A 236 11.39 20.75 -28.58
CA ALA A 236 10.13 21.06 -29.25
C ALA A 236 10.28 22.26 -30.21
N ALA A 237 10.95 23.33 -29.77
CA ALA A 237 11.24 24.48 -30.64
C ALA A 237 12.14 24.09 -31.83
N GLY A 238 13.13 23.22 -31.62
CA GLY A 238 13.98 22.68 -32.70
C GLY A 238 13.18 21.90 -33.74
N ARG A 239 12.28 21.00 -33.31
CA ARG A 239 11.40 20.22 -34.22
C ARG A 239 10.43 21.09 -35.01
N LEU A 240 9.99 22.23 -34.46
CA LEU A 240 9.16 23.21 -35.15
C LEU A 240 9.95 24.03 -36.20
N LEU A 241 11.23 24.29 -35.95
CA LEU A 241 12.09 25.12 -36.80
C LEU A 241 12.80 24.31 -37.91
N GLU A 242 13.12 23.04 -37.69
CA GLU A 242 13.77 22.17 -38.68
C GLU A 242 13.02 22.07 -40.03
N PRO A 243 11.69 21.90 -40.08
CA PRO A 243 10.93 21.86 -41.33
C PRO A 243 10.93 23.21 -42.07
N LEU A 244 11.00 24.33 -41.34
CA LEU A 244 11.03 25.67 -41.90
C LEU A 244 12.40 26.02 -42.49
N GLN A 245 13.48 25.50 -41.90
CA GLN A 245 14.85 25.67 -42.40
C GLN A 245 15.10 24.80 -43.63
N LYS A 246 14.60 23.55 -43.67
CA LYS A 246 14.68 22.69 -44.87
C LYS A 246 13.88 23.25 -46.05
N LYS A 247 12.76 23.94 -45.82
CA LYS A 247 12.00 24.63 -46.88
C LYS A 247 12.67 25.89 -47.44
N LYS A 248 13.64 26.48 -46.72
CA LYS A 248 14.41 27.65 -47.21
C LYS A 248 15.63 27.28 -48.07
N ALA A 249 15.90 25.99 -48.26
CA ALA A 249 16.96 25.51 -49.15
C ALA A 249 16.40 24.88 -50.44
N PRO A 250 15.82 25.65 -51.38
CA PRO A 250 15.83 25.27 -52.78
C PRO A 250 16.65 26.28 -53.61
N GLY A 251 17.66 25.78 -54.32
CA GLY A 251 18.31 26.48 -55.44
C GLY A 251 19.67 27.12 -55.16
N ALA A 252 20.72 26.30 -55.09
CA ALA A 252 22.10 26.75 -55.34
C ALA A 252 22.88 25.65 -56.10
N GLU A 253 22.28 25.12 -57.17
CA GLU A 253 23.01 24.43 -58.24
C GLU A 253 22.40 24.90 -59.56
N GLY A 254 23.16 25.68 -60.33
CA GLY A 254 22.75 26.25 -61.60
C GLY A 254 23.46 27.58 -61.88
N GLY A 255 24.69 27.49 -62.39
CA GLY A 255 25.51 28.62 -62.82
C GLY A 255 26.91 28.15 -63.20
#